data_AF-A0A8J5IHR7-F1
#
_entry.id   AF-A0A8J5IHR7-F1
#
_cell.length_a   1.000
_cell.length_b   1.000
_cell.length_c   1.000
_cell.angle_alpha   90.00
_cell.angle_beta   90.00
_cell.angle_gamma   90.00
#
_symmetry.space_group_name_H-M   'P 1'
#
loop_
_entity.id
_entity.type
_entity.pdbx_description
1 polymer ?
#
loop_
_entity_poly.entity_id
_entity_poly.type
_entity_poly.pdbx_seq_one_letter_code
_entity_poly.pdbx_strand_id
1 'polypeptide(L)' 'MSIDVLLVCANADNMPYTLFLSFLAVHGSLIMVGLPNDDVKFSAFGVVAKGANFGGSNIGSIQ' A
#
# COMPACT_ATOMS: atom_id res chain seq x y z
N MET A 1 -3.86 18.05 1.47
CA MET A 1 -3.55 17.42 0.17
C MET A 1 -3.46 15.93 0.45
N SER A 2 -4.44 15.15 -0.03
CA SER A 2 -4.53 13.69 0.18
C SER A 2 -4.08 12.97 -1.08
N ILE A 3 -3.62 11.72 -0.94
CA ILE A 3 -3.06 10.94 -2.06
C ILE A 3 -4.08 9.89 -2.50
N ASP A 4 -4.46 9.91 -3.78
CA ASP A 4 -5.39 8.93 -4.33
C ASP A 4 -4.72 7.58 -4.62
N VAL A 5 -3.47 7.61 -5.11
CA VAL A 5 -2.70 6.40 -5.44
C VAL A 5 -1.28 6.51 -4.88
N LEU A 6 -0.88 5.50 -4.12
CA LEU A 6 0.46 5.39 -3.55
C LEU A 6 1.15 4.14 -4.10
N LEU A 7 2.24 4.34 -4.83
CA LEU A 7 3.05 3.25 -5.40
C LEU A 7 4.24 2.94 -4.49
N VAL A 8 4.33 1.70 -4.01
CA VAL A 8 5.44 1.23 -3.16
C VAL A 8 6.35 0.33 -3.99
N CYS A 9 7.48 0.89 -4.43
CA CYS A 9 8.53 0.15 -5.16
C CYS A 9 9.75 -0.17 -4.27
N ALA A 10 9.73 0.23 -3.00
CA ALA A 10 10.84 0.00 -2.09
C ALA A 10 10.90 -1.48 -1.67
N ASN A 11 12.12 -2.02 -1.63
CA ASN A 11 12.42 -3.29 -1.00
C ASN A 11 13.27 -2.98 0.24
N ALA A 12 12.60 -2.82 1.38
CA ALA A 12 13.21 -2.51 2.66
C ALA A 12 12.50 -3.30 3.76
N ASP A 13 13.27 -3.71 4.75
CA ASP A 13 12.76 -4.42 5.92
C ASP A 13 11.94 -3.47 6.80
N ASN A 14 10.88 -4.01 7.40
CA ASN A 14 10.01 -3.30 8.35
C ASN A 14 9.42 -1.96 7.82
N MET A 15 8.94 -1.94 6.58
CA MET A 15 8.28 -0.77 5.99
C MET A 15 7.00 -0.34 6.76
N PRO A 16 6.80 0.97 7.02
CA PRO A 16 5.67 1.47 7.80
C PRO A 16 4.38 1.62 6.97
N TYR A 17 3.78 0.49 6.53
CA TYR A 17 2.55 0.49 5.72
C TYR A 17 1.35 1.21 6.35
N THR A 18 1.24 1.16 7.68
CA THR A 18 0.21 1.90 8.42
C THR A 18 0.34 3.41 8.23
N LEU A 19 1.57 3.94 8.14
CA LEU A 19 1.81 5.36 7.88
C LEU A 19 1.39 5.72 6.45
N PHE A 20 1.72 4.84 5.49
CA PHE A 20 1.33 5.01 4.09
C PHE A 20 -0.20 5.08 3.91
N LEU A 21 -0.94 4.20 4.59
CA LEU A 21 -2.41 4.24 4.63
C LEU A 21 -2.96 5.53 5.27
N SER A 22 -2.23 6.14 6.19
CA SER A 22 -2.61 7.43 6.79
C SER A 22 -2.51 8.60 5.79
N PHE A 23 -1.64 8.51 4.79
CA PHE A 23 -1.54 9.52 3.73
C PHE A 23 -2.55 9.33 2.59
N LEU A 24 -3.11 8.13 2.45
CA LEU A 24 -4.15 7.86 1.46
C LEU A 24 -5.42 8.69 1.72
N ALA A 25 -6.04 9.13 0.63
CA ALA A 25 -7.39 9.65 0.59
C ALA A 25 -8.41 8.55 0.96
N VAL A 26 -9.65 8.97 1.25
CA VAL A 26 -10.78 8.04 1.34
C VAL A 26 -10.92 7.33 -0.01
N HIS A 27 -11.00 6.01 -0.01
CA HIS A 27 -11.00 5.14 -1.20
C HIS A 27 -9.69 5.16 -2.02
N GLY A 28 -8.59 5.66 -1.47
CA GLY A 28 -7.30 5.60 -2.15
C GLY A 28 -6.79 4.16 -2.33
N SER A 29 -5.82 3.97 -3.24
CA SER A 29 -5.20 2.67 -3.51
C SER A 29 -3.69 2.69 -3.22
N LEU A 30 -3.23 1.71 -2.45
CA LEU A 30 -1.82 1.41 -2.26
C LEU A 30 -1.46 0.21 -3.14
N ILE A 31 -0.58 0.43 -4.11
CA ILE A 31 -0.10 -0.61 -5.01
C ILE A 31 1.35 -0.95 -4.66
N MET A 32 1.57 -2.20 -4.28
CA MET A 32 2.88 -2.74 -3.98
C MET A 32 3.48 -3.38 -5.23
N VAL A 33 4.62 -2.84 -5.67
CA VAL A 33 5.39 -3.34 -6.82
C VAL A 33 6.73 -3.92 -6.36
N GLY A 34 7.26 -3.42 -5.25
CA GLY A 34 8.43 -3.99 -4.59
C GLY A 34 8.06 -5.27 -3.83
N LEU A 35 8.94 -6.27 -3.89
CA LEU A 35 8.83 -7.50 -3.10
C LEU A 35 9.64 -7.29 -1.82
N PRO A 36 9.01 -7.03 -0.66
CA PRO A 36 9.72 -6.92 0.60
C PRO A 36 10.28 -8.28 1.01
N ASN A 37 11.42 -8.28 1.69
CA ASN A 37 12.01 -9.50 2.24
C ASN A 37 11.26 -9.99 3.50
N ASP A 38 10.44 -9.12 4.11
CA ASP A 38 9.61 -9.35 5.30
C ASP A 38 8.10 -9.34 4.99
N ASP A 39 7.31 -9.88 5.92
CA ASP A 39 5.85 -9.83 5.87
C ASP A 39 5.29 -8.40 5.88
N VAL A 40 4.28 -8.16 5.04
CA VAL A 40 3.53 -6.89 5.00
C VAL A 40 2.65 -6.77 6.24
N LYS A 41 2.97 -5.84 7.13
CA LYS A 41 2.20 -5.58 8.36
C LYS A 41 1.53 -4.21 8.29
N PHE A 42 0.20 -4.18 8.35
CA PHE A 42 -0.58 -2.95 8.38
C PHE A 42 -1.75 -3.04 9.38
N SER A 43 -2.21 -1.90 9.87
CA SER A 43 -3.39 -1.83 10.73
C SER A 43 -4.67 -1.97 9.89
N ALA A 44 -5.45 -3.03 10.16
CA ALA A 44 -6.75 -3.26 9.51
C ALA A 44 -7.72 -2.07 9.69
N PHE A 45 -7.65 -1.38 10.84
CA PHE A 45 -8.47 -0.21 11.10
C PHE A 45 -8.17 0.94 10.14
N GLY A 46 -6.89 1.15 9.78
CA GLY A 46 -6.49 2.20 8.83
C GLY A 46 -7.02 1.97 7.42
N VAL A 47 -7.22 0.70 7.04
CA VAL A 47 -7.80 0.29 5.76
C VAL A 47 -9.31 0.48 5.78
N VAL A 48 -9.99 -0.07 6.77
CA VAL A 48 -11.46 -0.06 6.87
C VAL A 48 -12.00 1.36 7.11
N ALA A 49 -11.34 2.16 7.96
CA ALA A 49 -11.81 3.51 8.28
C ALA A 49 -11.83 4.45 7.05
N LYS A 50 -10.95 4.22 6.07
CA LYS A 50 -10.87 5.02 4.85
C LYS A 50 -11.38 4.31 3.60
N GLY A 51 -11.73 3.02 3.70
CA GLY A 51 -12.02 2.20 2.52
C GLY A 51 -10.82 2.10 1.56
N ALA A 52 -9.60 2.11 2.09
CA ALA A 52 -8.39 2.06 1.27
C ALA A 52 -8.23 0.68 0.63
N ASN A 53 -7.74 0.62 -0.60
CA ASN A 53 -7.44 -0.64 -1.29
C ASN A 53 -5.94 -0.94 -1.20
N PHE A 54 -5.59 -2.19 -0.96
CA PHE A 54 -4.21 -2.68 -0.98
C PHE A 54 -4.08 -3.74 -2.07
N GLY A 55 -3.29 -3.46 -3.10
CA GLY A 55 -3.07 -4.34 -4.24
C GLY A 55 -1.59 -4.60 -4.48
N GLY A 56 -1.26 -5.78 -4.99
CA GLY A 56 0.08 -6.12 -5.47
C GLY A 56 0.12 -6.11 -6.99
N SER A 57 1.19 -5.59 -7.57
CA SER A 57 1.47 -5.69 -9.01
C SER A 57 2.91 -6.14 -9.20
N ASN A 58 3.09 -7.39 -9.57
CA ASN A 58 4.38 -7.87 -10.10
C ASN A 58 4.36 -7.62 -11.61
N ILE A 59 5.51 -7.18 -12.17
CA ILE A 59 5.74 -6.79 -13.57
C ILE A 59 4.62 -7.25 -14.50
N GLY A 60 3.84 -6.26 -14.96
CA GLY A 60 2.81 -6.36 -15.99
C GLY A 60 2.18 -7.75 -16.15
N SER A 61 1.02 -7.97 -15.54
CA SER A 61 0.14 -9.05 -15.99
C SER A 61 -0.11 -8.85 -17.48
N ILE A 62 0.56 -9.63 -18.33
CA ILE A 62 0.21 -9.73 -19.74
C ILE A 62 -1.11 -10.51 -19.75
N GLN A 63 -2.21 -9.79 -19.89
CA GLN A 63 -3.54 -10.37 -20.04
C GLN A 63 -4.27 -9.64 -21.16
#